data_AF-A0A0C3NUM5-F1
#
_entry.id   AF-A0A0C3NUM5-F1
#
_cell.length_a   1.000
_cell.length_b   1.000
_cell.length_c   1.000
_cell.angle_alpha   90.00
_cell.angle_beta   90.00
_cell.angle_gamma   90.00
#
_symmetry.space_group_name_H-M   'P 1'
#
loop_
_entity.id
_entity.type
_entity.pdbx_description
1 polymer ?
#
loop_
_entity_poly.entity_id
_entity_poly.type
_entity_poly.pdbx_seq_one_letter_code
_entity_poly.pdbx_strand_id
1 'polypeptide(L)'
;MLRCCIGPNQEDWVSQILAIKFAINNMTSELTGYMPFFLNTGRIVRPSPYRDAPTKDEYLSVRVFANKMKLTLLDAHDAILKACIKQMTGTNKKCCTCPFVKGDLVYISMKNI
;
A
#
# COMPACT_ATOMS: atom_id res chain seq x y z
N MET A 1 -10.23 -3.25 -6.87
CA MET A 1 -9.59 -2.81 -8.13
C MET A 1 -9.68 -3.86 -9.22
N LEU A 2 -9.14 -5.07 -9.05
CA LEU A 2 -9.10 -6.07 -10.13
C LEU A 2 -10.48 -6.33 -10.77
N ARG A 3 -11.51 -6.58 -9.95
CA ARG A 3 -12.90 -6.78 -10.41
C ARG A 3 -13.56 -5.55 -11.06
N CYS A 4 -13.01 -4.36 -10.85
CA CYS A 4 -13.51 -3.12 -11.45
C CYS A 4 -12.87 -2.82 -12.81
N CYS A 5 -11.74 -3.47 -13.12
CA CYS A 5 -10.94 -3.23 -14.32
C CYS A 5 -11.01 -4.40 -15.31
N ILE A 6 -11.72 -5.47 -14.97
CA ILE A 6 -11.90 -6.68 -15.77
C ILE A 6 -13.35 -6.69 -16.27
N GLY A 7 -13.55 -7.04 -17.54
CA GLY A 7 -14.87 -7.19 -18.11
C GLY A 7 -15.71 -8.29 -17.44
N PRO A 8 -17.03 -8.31 -17.63
CA PRO A 8 -17.91 -9.32 -17.03
C PRO A 8 -17.53 -10.76 -17.42
N ASN A 9 -16.91 -10.95 -18.58
CA ASN A 9 -16.49 -12.26 -19.09
C ASN A 9 -15.19 -12.78 -18.46
N GLN A 10 -14.44 -11.95 -17.72
CA GLN A 10 -13.20 -12.33 -17.02
C GLN A 10 -12.08 -12.92 -17.91
N GLU A 11 -12.05 -12.60 -19.20
CA GLU A 11 -11.03 -13.09 -20.14
C GLU A 11 -9.87 -12.10 -20.33
N ASP A 12 -10.09 -10.83 -20.03
CA ASP A 12 -9.18 -9.71 -20.28
C ASP A 12 -8.19 -9.44 -19.12
N TRP A 13 -8.26 -10.22 -18.03
CA TRP A 13 -7.44 -9.96 -16.84
C TRP A 13 -5.94 -9.96 -17.13
N VAL A 14 -5.46 -10.81 -18.04
CA VAL A 14 -4.03 -10.90 -18.40
C VAL A 14 -3.53 -9.61 -19.04
N SER A 15 -4.28 -9.03 -19.98
CA SER A 15 -3.90 -7.77 -20.62
C SER A 15 -4.00 -6.59 -19.67
N GLN A 16 -4.92 -6.64 -18.70
CA GLN A 16 -5.14 -5.58 -17.73
C GLN A 16 -4.15 -5.59 -16.55
N ILE A 17 -3.48 -6.71 -16.25
CA ILE A 17 -2.55 -6.82 -15.10
C ILE A 17 -1.51 -5.70 -15.09
N LEU A 18 -0.89 -5.40 -16.25
CA LEU A 18 0.18 -4.42 -16.30
C LEU A 18 -0.33 -3.01 -15.97
N ALA A 19 -1.49 -2.65 -16.54
CA ALA A 19 -2.15 -1.37 -16.28
C ALA A 19 -2.59 -1.25 -14.82
N ILE A 20 -3.14 -2.33 -14.24
CA ILE A 20 -3.55 -2.39 -12.84
C ILE A 20 -2.33 -2.24 -11.91
N LYS A 21 -1.24 -2.97 -12.17
CA LYS A 21 0.01 -2.86 -11.42
C LYS A 21 0.57 -1.43 -11.47
N PHE A 22 0.55 -0.82 -12.65
CA PHE A 22 0.97 0.56 -12.81
C PHE A 22 0.10 1.52 -12.01
N ALA A 23 -1.22 1.40 -12.10
CA ALA A 23 -2.16 2.23 -11.36
C ALA A 23 -1.99 2.09 -9.84
N ILE A 24 -1.86 0.87 -9.32
CA ILE A 24 -1.64 0.61 -7.88
C ILE A 24 -0.32 1.23 -7.41
N ASN A 25 0.76 1.06 -8.15
CA ASN A 25 2.06 1.62 -7.77
C ASN A 25 2.12 3.15 -7.85
N ASN A 26 1.23 3.76 -8.64
CA ASN A 26 1.11 5.21 -8.78
C ASN A 26 -0.05 5.80 -7.95
N MET A 27 -0.77 5.00 -7.19
CA MET A 27 -1.81 5.50 -6.31
C MET A 27 -1.20 5.93 -4.97
N THR A 28 -1.61 7.08 -4.47
CA THR A 28 -1.22 7.54 -3.14
C THR A 28 -1.92 6.67 -2.09
N SER A 29 -1.13 6.10 -1.18
CA SER A 29 -1.69 5.37 -0.04
C SER A 29 -2.22 6.36 1.00
N GLU A 30 -3.44 6.16 1.49
CA GLU A 30 -4.00 6.97 2.58
C GLU A 30 -3.16 6.85 3.87
N LEU A 31 -2.52 5.69 4.07
CA LEU A 31 -1.72 5.45 5.26
C LEU A 31 -0.44 6.29 5.30
N THR A 32 0.31 6.28 4.20
CA THR A 32 1.63 6.93 4.13
C THR A 32 1.59 8.29 3.46
N GLY A 33 0.52 8.63 2.73
CA GLY A 33 0.42 9.86 1.96
C GLY A 33 1.30 9.87 0.69
N TYR A 34 1.97 8.76 0.36
CA TYR A 34 2.88 8.66 -0.77
C TYR A 34 2.50 7.53 -1.73
N MET A 35 2.94 7.67 -2.98
CA MET A 35 2.85 6.62 -4.00
C MET A 35 3.98 5.60 -3.78
N PRO A 36 3.73 4.27 -3.83
CA PRO A 36 4.77 3.26 -3.70
C PRO A 36 5.92 3.43 -4.71
N PHE A 37 5.60 3.76 -5.97
CA PHE A 37 6.61 4.00 -7.00
C PHE A 37 7.54 5.16 -6.65
N PHE A 38 7.00 6.21 -6.05
CA PHE A 38 7.76 7.37 -5.59
C PHE A 38 8.68 7.01 -4.42
N LEU A 39 8.21 6.23 -3.44
CA LEU A 39 9.06 5.79 -2.34
C LEU A 39 10.23 4.90 -2.79
N ASN A 40 10.02 4.08 -3.82
CA ASN A 40 11.07 3.19 -4.35
C ASN A 40 12.08 3.91 -5.25
N THR A 41 11.62 4.86 -6.07
CA THR A 41 12.43 5.43 -7.17
C THR A 41 12.74 6.92 -6.99
N GLY A 42 12.03 7.59 -6.07
CA GLY A 42 12.06 9.05 -5.92
C GLY A 42 11.47 9.82 -7.10
N ARG A 43 10.84 9.13 -8.06
CA ARG A 43 10.27 9.69 -9.28
C ARG A 43 8.77 9.53 -9.28
N ILE A 44 8.07 10.48 -9.89
CA ILE A 44 6.63 10.42 -10.14
C ILE A 44 6.45 10.19 -11.64
N VAL A 45 5.82 9.09 -12.04
CA VAL A 45 5.44 8.92 -13.44
C VAL A 45 4.20 9.77 -13.66
N ARG A 46 4.32 10.81 -14.50
CA ARG A 46 3.19 11.69 -14.83
C ARG A 46 2.44 11.12 -16.04
N PRO A 47 1.18 10.69 -15.91
CA PRO A 47 0.37 10.27 -17.05
C PRO A 47 -0.28 11.49 -17.71
N SER A 48 0.52 12.41 -18.26
CA SER A 48 0.09 13.40 -19.27
C SER A 48 1.27 14.33 -19.61
N PRO A 49 1.55 14.60 -20.90
CA PRO A 49 2.50 15.63 -21.32
C PRO A 49 1.98 17.07 -21.10
N TYR A 50 0.73 17.26 -20.71
CA TYR A 50 0.05 18.58 -20.73
C TYR A 50 -0.24 19.19 -19.35
N ARG A 51 0.19 18.57 -18.25
CA ARG A 51 0.01 19.13 -16.89
C ARG A 51 1.31 19.70 -16.35
N ASP A 52 1.39 21.02 -16.38
CA ASP A 52 2.37 21.91 -15.74
C ASP A 52 3.81 21.41 -15.82
N ALA A 53 4.47 21.75 -16.93
CA ALA A 53 5.93 21.69 -17.02
C ALA A 53 6.51 22.39 -15.78
N PRO A 54 7.52 21.79 -15.10
CA PRO A 54 8.16 22.45 -14.00
C PRO A 54 8.65 23.81 -14.49
N THR A 55 8.24 24.88 -13.81
CA THR A 55 8.72 26.23 -14.08
C THR A 55 10.23 26.20 -13.93
N LYS A 56 10.93 26.13 -15.08
CA LYS A 56 12.36 26.17 -15.45
C LYS A 56 13.51 25.96 -14.41
N ASP A 57 13.29 26.05 -13.10
CA ASP A 57 14.32 26.09 -12.04
C ASP A 57 14.21 25.00 -10.95
N GLU A 58 13.28 24.05 -11.01
CA GLU A 58 13.15 22.99 -9.98
C GLU A 58 14.17 21.83 -10.11
N TYR A 59 15.42 22.11 -10.46
CA TYR A 59 16.49 21.13 -10.27
C TYR A 59 17.13 21.34 -8.90
N LEU A 60 16.50 20.76 -7.88
CA LEU A 60 17.11 20.63 -6.56
C LEU A 60 18.50 20.00 -6.73
N SER A 61 19.52 20.60 -6.12
CA SER A 61 20.84 19.95 -6.07
C SER A 61 20.69 18.53 -5.52
N VAL A 62 21.51 17.60 -6.02
CA VAL A 62 21.44 16.16 -5.70
C VAL A 62 21.36 15.93 -4.18
N ARG A 63 22.07 16.73 -3.39
CA ARG A 63 22.07 16.66 -1.92
C ARG A 63 20.71 17.00 -1.31
N VAL A 64 20.04 18.05 -1.78
CA VAL A 64 18.72 18.44 -1.25
C VAL A 64 17.68 17.37 -1.62
N PHE A 65 17.74 16.84 -2.85
CA PHE A 65 16.87 15.73 -3.25
C PHE A 65 17.10 14.49 -2.38
N ALA A 66 18.36 14.08 -2.17
CA ALA A 66 18.68 12.93 -1.33
C ALA A 66 18.20 13.11 0.12
N ASN A 67 18.36 14.31 0.68
CA ASN A 67 17.87 14.61 2.03
C ASN A 67 16.35 14.58 2.10
N LYS A 68 15.66 15.13 1.09
CA LYS A 68 14.19 15.04 0.99
C LYS A 68 13.73 13.59 0.94
N MET A 69 14.38 12.76 0.13
CA MET A 69 14.04 11.33 0.01
C MET A 69 14.26 10.55 1.30
N LYS A 70 15.34 10.84 2.03
CA LYS A 70 15.57 10.25 3.35
C LYS A 70 14.46 10.61 4.33
N LEU A 71 14.07 11.88 4.39
CA LEU A 71 13.00 12.33 5.29
C LEU A 71 11.65 11.69 4.92
N THR A 72 11.29 11.64 3.64
CA THR A 72 10.04 10.99 3.21
C THR A 72 10.01 9.50 3.51
N LEU A 73 11.16 8.83 3.42
CA LEU A 73 11.25 7.39 3.74
C LEU A 73 11.08 7.14 5.24
N LEU A 74 11.69 7.97 6.08
CA LEU A 74 11.52 7.91 7.54
C LEU A 74 10.07 8.17 7.94
N ASP A 75 9.45 9.20 7.37
CA ASP A 75 8.03 9.53 7.60
C ASP A 75 7.09 8.38 7.20
N ALA A 76 7.30 7.80 6.00
CA ALA A 76 6.53 6.63 5.55
C ALA A 76 6.71 5.42 6.48
N HIS A 77 7.93 5.19 6.98
CA HIS A 77 8.24 4.11 7.91
C HIS A 77 7.50 4.28 9.24
N ASP A 78 7.54 5.49 9.81
CA ASP A 78 6.86 5.80 11.06
C ASP A 78 5.33 5.69 10.92
N ALA A 79 4.78 6.10 9.77
CA ALA A 79 3.37 5.92 9.45
C ALA A 79 2.95 4.44 9.41
N ILE A 80 3.78 3.59 8.81
CA ILE A 80 3.55 2.13 8.77
C ILE A 80 3.59 1.55 10.18
N LEU A 81 4.62 1.86 10.97
CA LEU A 81 4.74 1.40 12.36
C LEU A 81 3.53 1.81 13.20
N LYS A 82 3.11 3.07 13.08
CA LYS A 82 1.93 3.59 13.79
C LYS A 82 0.66 2.84 13.42
N ALA A 83 0.46 2.50 12.15
CA ALA A 83 -0.67 1.68 11.73
C ALA A 83 -0.58 0.24 12.25
N CYS A 84 0.60 -0.38 12.21
CA CYS A 84 0.80 -1.72 12.77
C CYS A 84 0.45 -1.75 14.26
N ILE A 85 0.92 -0.77 15.04
CA ILE A 85 0.58 -0.66 16.47
C ILE A 85 -0.93 -0.49 16.67
N LYS A 86 -1.58 0.36 15.87
CA LYS A 86 -3.03 0.58 15.93
C LYS A 86 -3.82 -0.70 15.62
N GLN A 87 -3.43 -1.40 14.56
CA GLN A 87 -4.05 -2.67 14.15
C GLN A 87 -3.84 -3.75 15.21
N MET A 88 -2.60 -3.92 15.69
CA MET A 88 -2.26 -4.87 16.75
C MET A 88 -3.06 -4.61 18.02
N THR A 89 -3.12 -3.35 18.46
CA THR A 89 -3.91 -2.96 19.64
C THR A 89 -5.41 -3.24 19.43
N GLY A 90 -5.94 -2.92 18.24
CA GLY A 90 -7.34 -3.18 17.91
C GLY A 90 -7.70 -4.67 17.88
N THR A 91 -6.84 -5.49 17.30
CA THR A 91 -7.02 -6.95 17.24
C THR A 91 -6.86 -7.57 18.62
N ASN A 92 -5.79 -7.23 19.36
CA ASN A 92 -5.53 -7.78 20.69
C ASN A 92 -6.63 -7.43 21.69
N LYS A 93 -7.26 -6.25 21.60
CA LYS A 93 -8.43 -5.90 22.42
C LYS A 93 -9.60 -6.87 22.28
N LYS A 94 -9.75 -7.50 21.11
CA LYS A 94 -10.82 -8.48 20.82
C LYS A 94 -10.37 -9.92 20.99
N CYS A 95 -9.07 -10.16 21.16
CA CYS A 95 -8.55 -11.49 21.46
C CYS A 95 -8.87 -11.83 22.91
N CYS A 96 -9.84 -12.73 23.12
CA CYS A 96 -9.96 -13.44 24.38
C CYS A 96 -8.85 -14.47 24.48
N THR A 97 -8.25 -14.61 25.66
CA THR A 97 -7.37 -15.75 25.95
C THR A 97 -8.16 -17.03 25.72
N CYS A 98 -7.61 -17.95 24.92
CA CYS A 98 -8.21 -19.24 24.65
C CYS A 98 -8.47 -19.97 25.98
N PRO A 99 -9.73 -20.22 26.36
CA PRO A 99 -10.03 -20.81 27.66
C PRO A 99 -9.82 -22.32 27.69
N PHE A 100 -9.45 -22.94 26.56
CA PHE A 100 -9.37 -24.39 26.45
C PHE A 100 -8.12 -24.94 27.12
N VAL A 101 -8.33 -25.97 27.94
CA VAL A 101 -7.29 -26.75 28.59
C VAL A 101 -7.18 -28.11 27.91
N LYS A 102 -6.01 -28.76 28.02
CA LYS A 102 -5.78 -30.09 27.47
C LYS A 102 -6.79 -31.08 28.09
N GLY A 103 -7.62 -31.67 27.24
CA GLY A 103 -8.69 -32.60 27.64
C GLY A 103 -10.10 -32.06 27.37
N ASP A 104 -10.24 -30.78 27.04
CA ASP A 104 -11.54 -30.19 26.70
C ASP A 104 -12.05 -30.72 25.34
N LEU A 105 -13.34 -31.07 25.31
CA LEU A 105 -14.04 -31.44 24.09
C LEU A 105 -14.63 -30.18 23.45
N VAL A 106 -14.22 -29.88 22.21
CA VAL A 106 -14.70 -28.73 21.44
C VAL A 106 -15.36 -29.19 20.14
N TYR A 107 -16.47 -28.55 19.78
CA TYR A 107 -17.11 -28.78 18.49
C TYR A 107 -16.33 -28.09 17.37
N ILE A 108 -15.97 -28.86 16.35
CA ILE A 108 -15.29 -28.35 15.16
C ILE A 108 -16.34 -28.09 14.09
N SER A 109 -16.31 -26.91 13.47
CA SER A 109 -17.15 -26.63 12.31
C SER A 109 -16.61 -27.39 11.09
N MET A 110 -17.35 -28.38 10.62
CA MET A 110 -17.04 -29.16 9.42
C MET A 110 -17.24 -28.40 8.09
N LYS A 111 -17.56 -27.09 8.13
CA LYS A 111 -17.94 -26.35 6.92
C LYS A 111 -16.78 -26.14 5.92
N ASN A 112 -15.54 -26.20 6.37
CA ASN A 112 -14.34 -25.97 5.55
C ASN A 112 -13.22 -26.99 5.83
N ILE A 113 -13.56 -28.16 6.40
CA ILE A 113 -12.69 -29.35 6.48
C ILE A 113 -13.16 -30.29 5.38
#